data_AF-A0A7V7NSX4-F1
#
_entry.id   AF-A0A7V7NSX4-F1
#
_cell.length_a   1.000
_cell.length_b   1.000
_cell.length_c   1.000
_cell.angle_alpha   90.00
_cell.angle_beta   90.00
_cell.angle_gamma   90.00
#
_symmetry.space_group_name_H-M   'P 1'
#
loop_
_entity.id
_entity.type
_entity.pdbx_description
1 polymer ?
#
loop_
_entity_poly.entity_id
_entity_poly.type
_entity_poly.pdbx_seq_one_letter_code
_entity_poly.pdbx_strand_id
1 'polypeptide(L)'
;MPEIKQKNSQSVNQLLQEYKYVTSIESFQLDVVQSLTKIFADKEKSLERCDKVTLLKVAQQHIDQEIDFSLSVGFDDAVPILNQIRKVIEAA
;
A
#
# COMPACT_ATOMS: atom_id res chain seq x y z
N MET A 1 1.24 -0.30 18.74
CA MET A 1 0.84 -0.38 17.31
C MET A 1 2.12 -0.60 16.55
N PRO A 2 2.07 -1.28 15.40
CA PRO A 2 3.25 -1.37 14.57
C PRO A 2 3.57 0.04 14.00
N GLU A 3 4.78 0.22 13.44
CA GLU A 3 5.30 1.53 12.97
C GLU A 3 5.83 1.45 11.52
N ILE A 4 5.32 2.29 10.61
CA ILE A 4 5.81 2.42 9.23
C ILE A 4 7.15 3.15 9.24
N LYS A 5 8.22 2.36 9.21
CA LYS A 5 9.59 2.87 9.08
C LYS A 5 9.88 3.29 7.65
N GLN A 6 10.87 4.16 7.46
CA GLN A 6 11.35 4.58 6.13
C GLN A 6 11.70 3.38 5.22
N LYS A 7 12.24 2.30 5.80
CA LYS A 7 12.49 1.02 5.11
C LYS A 7 11.20 0.41 4.55
N ASN A 8 10.10 0.46 5.29
CA ASN A 8 8.80 -0.06 4.85
C ASN A 8 8.26 0.78 3.69
N SER A 9 8.44 2.12 3.73
CA SER A 9 8.09 3.00 2.62
C SER A 9 8.89 2.69 1.35
N GLN A 10 10.20 2.42 1.46
CA GLN A 10 11.01 1.99 0.32
C GLN A 10 10.54 0.64 -0.24
N SER A 11 10.22 -0.33 0.62
CA SER A 11 9.70 -1.63 0.19
C SER A 11 8.35 -1.51 -0.53
N VAL A 12 7.42 -0.70 0.00
CA VAL A 12 6.14 -0.44 -0.68
C VAL A 12 6.38 0.18 -2.06
N ASN A 13 7.26 1.18 -2.18
CA ASN A 13 7.59 1.78 -3.47
C ASN A 13 8.15 0.76 -4.48
N GLN A 14 9.02 -0.17 -4.05
CA GLN A 14 9.55 -1.22 -4.91
C GLN A 14 8.45 -2.17 -5.40
N LEU A 15 7.59 -2.64 -4.49
CA LEU A 15 6.48 -3.51 -4.82
C LEU A 15 5.47 -2.83 -5.77
N LEU A 16 5.23 -1.53 -5.62
CA LEU A 16 4.39 -0.77 -6.54
C LEU A 16 4.97 -0.69 -7.96
N GLN A 17 6.30 -0.58 -8.09
CA GLN A 17 6.95 -0.64 -9.40
C GLN A 17 6.89 -2.06 -10.01
N GLU A 18 7.03 -3.10 -9.18
CA GLU A 18 6.87 -4.48 -9.63
C GLU A 18 5.44 -4.75 -10.13
N TYR A 19 4.44 -4.26 -9.41
CA TYR A 19 3.03 -4.32 -9.85
C TYR A 19 2.85 -3.65 -11.21
N LYS A 20 3.35 -2.40 -11.37
CA LYS A 20 3.28 -1.68 -12.64
C LYS A 20 4.01 -2.41 -13.76
N TYR A 21 5.13 -3.07 -13.48
CA TYR A 21 5.86 -3.85 -14.47
C TYR A 21 5.08 -5.08 -14.95
N VAL A 22 4.44 -5.82 -14.04
CA VAL A 22 3.68 -7.04 -14.38
C VAL A 22 2.37 -6.72 -15.11
N THR A 23 1.72 -5.61 -14.76
CA THR A 23 0.37 -5.29 -15.25
C THR A 23 0.34 -4.21 -16.33
N SER A 24 1.41 -3.40 -16.45
CA SER A 24 1.49 -2.23 -17.35
C SER A 24 0.38 -1.18 -17.16
N ILE A 25 -0.28 -1.16 -16.01
CA ILE A 25 -1.36 -0.20 -15.69
C ILE A 25 -0.93 0.81 -14.62
N GLU A 26 -1.60 1.96 -14.65
CA GLU A 26 -1.56 2.92 -13.57
C GLU A 26 -2.79 2.72 -12.69
N SER A 27 -2.60 2.78 -11.37
CA SER A 27 -3.68 2.59 -10.39
C SER A 27 -3.73 3.76 -9.42
N PHE A 28 -4.86 4.44 -9.41
CA PHE A 28 -5.13 5.52 -8.47
C PHE A 28 -5.11 5.02 -7.01
N GLN A 29 -5.66 3.82 -6.77
CA GLN A 29 -5.67 3.16 -5.48
C GLN A 29 -4.24 2.99 -4.96
N LEU A 30 -3.34 2.55 -5.84
CA LEU A 30 -1.93 2.36 -5.51
C LEU A 30 -1.16 3.67 -5.33
N ASP A 31 -1.49 4.73 -6.07
CA ASP A 31 -0.94 6.07 -5.86
C ASP A 31 -1.33 6.65 -4.48
N VAL A 32 -2.56 6.40 -4.05
CA VAL A 32 -3.03 6.75 -2.70
C VAL A 32 -2.24 5.96 -1.64
N VAL A 33 -2.06 4.65 -1.81
CA VAL A 33 -1.25 3.81 -0.90
C VAL A 33 0.19 4.31 -0.81
N GLN A 34 0.79 4.71 -1.93
CA GLN A 34 2.13 5.29 -1.96
C GLN A 34 2.20 6.58 -1.12
N SER A 35 1.21 7.46 -1.30
CA SER A 35 1.12 8.75 -0.61
C SER A 35 0.93 8.57 0.90
N LEU A 36 0.06 7.65 1.31
CA LEU A 36 -0.17 7.32 2.71
C LEU A 36 1.09 6.75 3.36
N THR A 37 1.82 5.88 2.66
CA THR A 37 3.07 5.30 3.18
C THR A 37 4.17 6.36 3.38
N LYS A 38 4.24 7.38 2.49
CA LYS A 38 5.10 8.56 2.70
C LYS A 38 4.67 9.38 3.90
N ILE A 39 3.37 9.64 4.05
CA ILE A 39 2.82 10.36 5.21
C ILE A 39 3.18 9.66 6.52
N PHE A 40 3.06 8.34 6.57
CA PHE A 40 3.43 7.59 7.76
C PHE A 40 4.93 7.65 8.05
N ALA A 41 5.79 7.55 7.04
CA ALA A 41 7.24 7.65 7.21
C ALA A 41 7.71 9.05 7.64
N ASP A 42 7.11 10.12 7.09
CA ASP A 42 7.58 11.50 7.26
C ASP A 42 6.94 12.21 8.45
N LYS A 43 5.67 11.92 8.75
CA LYS A 43 4.87 12.63 9.75
C LYS A 43 4.42 11.75 10.91
N GLU A 44 5.11 10.63 11.12
CA GLU A 44 4.74 9.63 12.13
C GLU A 44 4.45 10.23 13.51
N LYS A 45 5.34 11.11 14.00
CA LYS A 45 5.23 11.71 15.34
C LYS A 45 4.17 12.80 15.45
N SER A 46 3.70 13.32 14.31
CA SER A 46 2.76 14.44 14.22
C SER A 46 1.32 13.99 13.98
N LEU A 47 1.11 12.73 13.63
CA LEU A 47 -0.23 12.17 13.41
C LEU A 47 -0.83 11.68 14.73
N GLU A 48 -2.07 12.08 15.00
CA GLU A 48 -2.83 11.55 16.12
C GLU A 48 -3.11 10.06 15.93
N ARG A 49 -3.26 9.34 17.05
CA ARG A 49 -3.47 7.89 17.03
C ARG A 49 -4.72 7.50 16.22
N CYS A 50 -5.80 8.25 16.33
CA CYS A 50 -7.05 7.99 15.61
C CYS A 50 -6.88 8.19 14.10
N ASP A 51 -6.14 9.23 13.69
CA ASP A 51 -5.84 9.50 12.28
C ASP A 51 -4.99 8.38 11.69
N LYS A 52 -3.98 7.89 12.41
CA LYS A 52 -3.16 6.77 11.97
C LYS A 52 -3.99 5.52 11.65
N VAL A 53 -4.89 5.14 12.57
CA VAL A 53 -5.78 3.99 12.38
C VAL A 53 -6.68 4.19 11.17
N THR A 54 -7.23 5.39 11.00
CA THR A 54 -8.10 5.72 9.86
C THR A 54 -7.35 5.63 8.54
N LEU A 55 -6.17 6.24 8.45
CA LEU A 55 -5.34 6.23 7.24
C LEU A 55 -4.85 4.82 6.90
N LEU A 56 -4.53 3.98 7.90
CA LEU A 56 -4.15 2.59 7.67
C LEU A 56 -5.32 1.78 7.09
N LYS A 57 -6.53 1.97 7.62
CA LYS A 57 -7.73 1.34 7.07
C LYS A 57 -8.01 1.78 5.63
N VAL A 58 -7.81 3.06 5.32
CA VAL A 58 -7.96 3.57 3.95
C VAL A 58 -6.95 2.92 3.01
N ALA A 59 -5.68 2.80 3.42
CA ALA A 59 -4.67 2.11 2.63
C ALA A 59 -5.04 0.63 2.38
N GLN A 60 -5.53 -0.07 3.41
CA GLN A 60 -5.98 -1.45 3.29
C GLN A 60 -7.15 -1.60 2.31
N GLN A 61 -8.15 -0.72 2.40
CA GLN A 61 -9.31 -0.74 1.51
C GLN A 61 -8.92 -0.53 0.05
N HIS A 62 -7.96 0.36 -0.23
CA HIS A 62 -7.47 0.56 -1.59
C HIS A 62 -6.71 -0.65 -2.12
N ILE A 63 -5.95 -1.34 -1.28
CA ILE A 63 -5.28 -2.59 -1.68
C ILE A 63 -6.30 -3.69 -1.96
N ASP A 64 -7.35 -3.82 -1.14
CA ASP A 64 -8.43 -4.78 -1.38
C ASP A 64 -9.14 -4.52 -2.71
N GLN A 65 -9.47 -3.26 -2.99
CA GLN A 65 -10.04 -2.86 -4.27
C GLN A 65 -9.14 -3.21 -5.45
N GLU A 66 -7.83 -3.01 -5.32
CA GLU A 66 -6.88 -3.35 -6.39
C GLU A 66 -6.71 -4.86 -6.57
N ILE A 67 -6.80 -5.65 -5.50
CA ILE A 67 -6.81 -7.12 -5.57
C ILE A 67 -8.06 -7.60 -6.32
N ASP A 68 -9.24 -7.10 -5.93
CA ASP A 68 -10.49 -7.45 -6.59
C ASP A 68 -10.47 -7.07 -8.07
N PHE A 69 -9.95 -5.87 -8.38
CA PHE A 69 -9.74 -5.43 -9.75
C PHE A 69 -8.80 -6.38 -10.50
N SER A 70 -7.62 -6.67 -9.95
CA SER A 70 -6.60 -7.53 -10.56
C SER A 70 -7.18 -8.91 -10.90
N LEU A 71 -7.92 -9.52 -9.98
CA LEU A 71 -8.60 -10.79 -10.21
C LEU A 71 -9.67 -10.69 -11.30
N SER A 72 -10.43 -9.58 -11.33
CA SER A 72 -11.50 -9.40 -12.32
C SER A 72 -11.01 -9.26 -13.76
N VAL A 73 -9.79 -8.74 -13.96
CA VAL A 73 -9.18 -8.52 -15.28
C VAL A 73 -8.16 -9.59 -15.67
N GLY A 74 -7.89 -10.57 -14.79
CA GLY A 74 -6.97 -11.68 -15.07
C GLY A 74 -5.50 -11.40 -14.77
N PHE A 75 -5.20 -10.45 -13.88
CA PHE A 75 -3.85 -10.16 -13.37
C PHE A 75 -3.56 -10.95 -12.08
N ASP A 76 -3.78 -12.27 -12.11
CA ASP A 76 -3.58 -13.14 -10.95
C ASP A 76 -2.13 -13.08 -10.40
N ASP A 77 -1.15 -12.92 -11.29
CA ASP A 77 0.28 -12.79 -10.94
C ASP A 77 0.60 -11.51 -10.15
N ALA A 78 -0.28 -10.51 -10.18
CA ALA A 78 -0.10 -9.26 -9.45
C ALA A 78 -0.63 -9.33 -8.00
N VAL A 79 -1.53 -10.28 -7.71
CA VAL A 79 -2.15 -10.47 -6.39
C VAL A 79 -1.12 -10.78 -5.28
N PRO A 80 -0.08 -11.61 -5.50
CA PRO A 80 0.99 -11.80 -4.51
C PRO A 80 1.73 -10.50 -4.14
N ILE A 81 1.93 -9.60 -5.11
CA ILE A 81 2.61 -8.31 -4.90
C ILE A 81 1.74 -7.40 -4.01
N LEU A 82 0.44 -7.30 -4.33
CA LEU A 82 -0.53 -6.54 -3.54
C LEU A 82 -0.64 -7.05 -2.09
N ASN A 83 -0.64 -8.37 -1.91
CA ASN A 83 -0.62 -8.98 -0.58
C ASN A 83 0.67 -8.69 0.20
N GLN A 84 1.81 -8.56 -0.47
CA GLN A 84 3.05 -8.13 0.19
C GLN A 84 2.96 -6.67 0.64
N ILE A 85 2.42 -5.78 -0.20
CA ILE A 85 2.21 -4.37 0.17
C ILE A 85 1.31 -4.29 1.42
N ARG A 86 0.22 -5.06 1.44
CA ARG A 86 -0.68 -5.16 2.60
C ARG A 86 0.06 -5.55 3.87
N LYS A 87 0.87 -6.61 3.81
CA LYS A 87 1.66 -7.09 4.96
C LYS A 87 2.66 -6.05 5.46
N VAL A 88 3.31 -5.33 4.55
CA VAL A 88 4.28 -4.27 4.93
C VAL A 88 3.57 -3.13 5.66
N ILE A 89 2.33 -2.80 5.28
CA ILE A 89 1.51 -1.77 5.94
C ILE A 89 0.90 -2.27 7.26
N GLU A 90 0.57 -3.56 7.36
CA GLU A 90 0.04 -4.18 8.60
C GLU A 90 1.12 -4.43 9.66
N ALA A 91 2.34 -4.72 9.24
CA ALA A 91 3.51 -4.83 10.13
C ALA A 91 4.01 -3.47 10.61
N ALA A 92 3.31 -2.40 10.23
CA ALA A 92 3.67 -1.01 10.40
C ALA A 92 2.57 -0.17 11.08
#